data_AF-A0A7K6S6Q3-F1
#
_entry.id   AF-A0A7K6S6Q3-F1
#
_cell.length_a   1.000
_cell.length_b   1.000
_cell.length_c   1.000
_cell.angle_alpha   90.00
_cell.angle_beta   90.00
_cell.angle_gamma   90.00
#
_symmetry.space_group_name_H-M   'P 1'
#
loop_
_entity.id
_entity.type
_entity.pdbx_description
1 polymer ?
#
loop_
_entity_poly.entity_id
_entity_poly.type
_entity_poly.pdbx_seq_one_letter_code
_entity_poly.pdbx_strand_id
1 'polypeptide(L)'
;GKKFVGDLGADGTITWQETGQVFNSPSAWATHCKRLSLASEGEEEEMPEEEEEEAVREGRAPVTEPVATKRPEERSKKQPCKSVAEPAGMGKVARGARGGPWAAHSGEGTLCSADHGPPGKRPESKPRVPVRYCTLGTRDSARNPQTLVEVTSFAAINKFQPFNVAISSNVLLLLDFHSHLTRSEVVGYLGGRWDTNTQLLTVLRAFPCRTRLGDADAAGAVEEPYYHGNPGVESRITPFWVMPPPEQRPNDYGIPMDVEVAYIQDGFLTNDVLQEMTLLVEFYKGAPDLVKFQELWSQDQTYLDKLKGSLASRTPKDQSFAHVLEQIYSLLKVGS
;
A
#
# COMPACT_ATOMS: atom_id res chain seq x y z
N GLY A 1 6.27 -22.60 -4.62
CA GLY A 1 4.86 -22.19 -4.57
C GLY A 1 4.30 -22.08 -5.98
N LYS A 2 2.99 -22.31 -6.14
CA LYS A 2 2.28 -22.18 -7.42
C LYS A 2 2.37 -20.74 -7.96
N LYS A 3 2.40 -20.60 -9.29
CA LYS A 3 2.30 -19.31 -9.99
C LYS A 3 0.92 -19.22 -10.64
N PHE A 4 0.34 -18.02 -10.65
CA PHE A 4 -0.93 -17.72 -11.30
C PHE A 4 -0.73 -16.46 -12.14
N VAL A 5 -1.32 -16.40 -13.33
CA VAL A 5 -1.18 -15.25 -14.26
C VAL A 5 -2.56 -14.71 -14.62
N GLY A 6 -2.75 -13.40 -14.53
CA GLY A 6 -4.03 -12.76 -14.84
C GLY A 6 -3.83 -11.36 -15.40
N ASP A 7 -4.69 -10.99 -16.35
CA ASP A 7 -4.66 -9.72 -17.05
C ASP A 7 -5.52 -8.68 -16.29
N LEU A 8 -4.91 -7.56 -15.92
CA LEU A 8 -5.58 -6.46 -15.20
C LEU A 8 -6.31 -5.54 -16.20
N GLY A 9 -7.63 -5.44 -16.08
CA GLY A 9 -8.47 -4.51 -16.82
C GLY A 9 -8.35 -3.07 -16.28
N ALA A 10 -8.62 -2.08 -17.14
CA ALA A 10 -8.59 -0.66 -16.78
C ALA A 10 -9.65 -0.26 -15.71
N ASP A 11 -10.69 -1.08 -15.56
CA ASP A 11 -11.70 -0.97 -14.49
C ASP A 11 -11.29 -1.71 -13.20
N GLY A 12 -10.08 -2.24 -13.12
CA GLY A 12 -9.58 -3.01 -11.98
C GLY A 12 -10.15 -4.44 -11.89
N THR A 13 -10.81 -4.96 -12.92
CA THR A 13 -11.08 -6.40 -13.03
C THR A 13 -9.80 -7.20 -13.31
N ILE A 14 -9.76 -8.49 -12.98
CA ILE A 14 -8.68 -9.39 -13.43
C ILE A 14 -9.27 -10.57 -14.18
N THR A 15 -8.75 -10.84 -15.38
CA THR A 15 -9.08 -12.05 -16.15
C THR A 15 -7.97 -13.09 -15.93
N TRP A 16 -8.29 -14.24 -15.34
CA TRP A 16 -7.31 -15.32 -15.14
C TRP A 16 -7.03 -16.03 -16.46
N GLN A 17 -5.76 -16.06 -16.90
CA GLN A 17 -5.38 -16.55 -18.23
C GLN A 17 -5.65 -18.05 -18.45
N GLU A 18 -5.60 -18.88 -17.40
CA GLU A 18 -5.78 -20.33 -17.54
C GLU A 18 -7.24 -20.76 -17.79
N THR A 19 -8.20 -19.98 -17.28
CA THR A 19 -9.64 -20.34 -17.30
C THR A 19 -10.54 -19.32 -17.97
N GLY A 20 -10.02 -18.12 -18.27
CA GLY A 20 -10.82 -16.97 -18.70
C GLY A 20 -11.78 -16.43 -17.63
N GLN A 21 -11.65 -16.88 -16.37
CA GLN A 21 -12.50 -16.40 -15.29
C GLN A 21 -12.19 -14.94 -14.96
N VAL A 22 -13.21 -14.08 -15.02
CA VAL A 22 -13.11 -12.66 -14.64
C VAL A 22 -13.45 -12.49 -13.16
N PHE A 23 -12.57 -11.79 -12.45
CA PHE A 23 -12.71 -11.38 -11.06
C PHE A 23 -12.94 -9.86 -11.03
N ASN A 24 -13.85 -9.41 -10.16
CA ASN A 24 -14.26 -8.00 -10.07
C ASN A 24 -13.22 -7.07 -9.40
N SER A 25 -12.14 -7.63 -8.87
CA SER A 25 -11.05 -6.92 -8.18
C SER A 25 -9.79 -7.80 -8.09
N PRO A 26 -8.59 -7.22 -7.93
CA PRO A 26 -7.37 -7.98 -7.69
C PRO A 26 -7.43 -8.79 -6.38
N SER A 27 -8.11 -8.25 -5.36
CA SER A 27 -8.30 -8.91 -4.07
C SER A 27 -9.14 -10.19 -4.18
N ALA A 28 -10.20 -10.18 -5.01
CA ALA A 28 -11.02 -11.37 -5.25
C ALA A 28 -10.23 -12.47 -5.98
N TRP A 29 -9.39 -12.10 -6.96
CA TRP A 29 -8.47 -13.02 -7.62
C TRP A 29 -7.42 -13.58 -6.66
N ALA A 30 -6.74 -12.73 -5.89
CA ALA A 30 -5.73 -13.17 -4.92
C ALA A 30 -6.31 -14.12 -3.85
N THR A 31 -7.52 -13.85 -3.37
CA THR A 31 -8.23 -14.74 -2.43
C THR A 31 -8.55 -16.11 -3.07
N HIS A 32 -8.91 -16.11 -4.36
CA HIS A 32 -9.14 -17.34 -5.12
C HIS A 32 -7.85 -18.16 -5.31
N CYS A 33 -6.76 -17.52 -5.76
CA CYS A 33 -5.44 -18.15 -5.91
C CYS A 33 -4.90 -18.72 -4.59
N LYS A 34 -5.13 -18.02 -3.47
CA LYS A 34 -4.81 -18.52 -2.12
C LYS A 34 -5.59 -19.79 -1.80
N ARG A 35 -6.89 -19.84 -2.10
CA ARG A 35 -7.73 -21.04 -1.90
C ARG A 35 -7.25 -22.22 -2.75
N LEU A 36 -6.90 -22.00 -4.02
CA LEU A 36 -6.33 -23.04 -4.90
C LEU A 36 -4.95 -23.56 -4.47
N SER A 37 -4.19 -22.74 -3.74
CA SER A 37 -2.89 -23.14 -3.19
C SER A 37 -3.08 -24.03 -1.96
N LEU A 38 -4.00 -23.67 -1.07
CA LEU A 38 -4.33 -24.44 0.14
C LEU A 38 -5.07 -25.75 -0.17
N ALA A 39 -5.96 -25.75 -1.17
CA ALA A 39 -6.74 -26.96 -1.52
C ALA A 39 -5.84 -28.13 -1.96
N SER A 40 -4.75 -27.85 -2.68
CA SER A 40 -3.79 -28.89 -3.11
C SER A 40 -2.82 -29.36 -2.04
N GLU A 41 -2.83 -28.76 -0.85
CA GLU A 41 -2.02 -29.23 0.29
C GLU A 41 -2.82 -30.21 1.17
N GLY A 42 -4.08 -30.51 0.82
CA GLY A 42 -4.99 -31.39 1.58
C GLY A 42 -5.45 -32.65 0.85
N GLU A 43 -4.81 -33.04 -0.26
CA GLU A 43 -5.17 -34.23 -1.06
C GLU A 43 -4.12 -35.36 -0.97
N GLU A 44 -3.10 -35.26 -0.11
CA GLU A 44 -2.01 -36.25 0.06
C GLU A 44 -2.04 -37.03 1.39
N GLU A 45 -3.21 -37.43 1.91
CA GLU A 45 -3.33 -38.50 2.92
C GLU A 45 -4.59 -39.36 2.72
N GLU A 46 -4.54 -40.35 1.82
CA GLU A 46 -5.39 -41.54 1.91
C GLU A 46 -4.67 -42.76 1.31
N MET A 47 -4.17 -43.64 2.17
CA MET A 47 -3.74 -45.01 1.85
C MET A 47 -4.20 -45.93 3.00
N PRO A 48 -4.50 -47.21 2.71
CA PRO A 48 -5.50 -47.96 3.47
C PRO A 48 -4.97 -48.62 4.75
N GLU A 49 -5.94 -49.04 5.57
CA GLU A 49 -5.77 -49.81 6.80
C GLU A 49 -5.05 -51.15 6.54
N GLU A 50 -4.01 -51.46 7.31
CA GLU A 50 -3.42 -52.80 7.44
C GLU A 50 -3.46 -53.25 8.92
N GLU A 51 -3.48 -54.57 9.12
CA GLU A 51 -4.14 -55.25 10.25
C GLU A 51 -3.34 -55.31 11.58
N GLU A 52 -4.04 -55.67 12.68
CA GLU A 52 -3.50 -55.84 14.03
C GLU A 52 -2.53 -57.03 14.18
N GLU A 53 -1.49 -56.89 15.02
CA GLU A 53 -0.93 -58.03 15.77
C GLU A 53 -0.40 -57.62 17.17
N GLU A 54 -0.81 -58.35 18.22
CA GLU A 54 -0.35 -58.17 19.62
C GLU A 54 0.93 -58.97 19.93
N ALA A 55 1.82 -58.47 20.80
CA ALA A 55 2.45 -59.30 21.87
C ALA A 55 3.30 -58.56 22.95
N VAL A 56 2.81 -58.59 24.20
CA VAL A 56 3.52 -59.00 25.45
C VAL A 56 4.72 -58.19 26.05
N ARG A 57 4.37 -57.37 27.06
CA ARG A 57 4.88 -57.25 28.47
C ARG A 57 6.38 -57.30 28.85
N GLU A 58 6.89 -56.21 29.44
CA GLU A 58 7.13 -55.97 30.91
C GLU A 58 7.61 -54.50 31.13
N GLY A 59 7.81 -53.92 32.34
CA GLY A 59 7.80 -54.44 33.72
C GLY A 59 7.57 -53.36 34.79
N ARG A 60 8.43 -53.26 35.85
CA ARG A 60 8.18 -52.41 37.04
C ARG A 60 9.37 -51.56 37.54
N ALA A 61 9.05 -50.36 38.08
CA ALA A 61 9.90 -49.32 38.69
C ALA A 61 10.37 -49.67 40.15
N PRO A 62 11.00 -48.80 41.02
CA PRO A 62 11.01 -47.31 41.09
C PRO A 62 12.34 -46.63 41.56
N VAL A 63 12.34 -45.32 41.92
CA VAL A 63 12.91 -44.71 43.18
C VAL A 63 12.97 -43.14 43.19
N THR A 64 12.30 -42.53 44.19
CA THR A 64 12.44 -41.22 44.92
C THR A 64 12.75 -39.84 44.29
N GLU A 65 12.03 -38.81 44.78
CA GLU A 65 12.33 -37.35 44.71
C GLU A 65 13.41 -36.88 45.74
N PRO A 66 13.84 -35.58 45.79
CA PRO A 66 13.05 -34.54 46.50
C PRO A 66 13.10 -33.07 45.99
N VAL A 67 11.94 -32.39 46.10
CA VAL A 67 11.69 -31.02 46.64
C VAL A 67 12.34 -29.76 46.01
N ALA A 68 11.52 -28.98 45.27
CA ALA A 68 11.42 -27.49 45.27
C ALA A 68 10.32 -26.98 44.29
N THR A 69 9.59 -25.86 44.42
CA THR A 69 9.19 -24.97 45.56
C THR A 69 7.91 -24.15 45.24
N LYS A 70 7.39 -23.39 46.23
CA LYS A 70 6.28 -22.39 46.21
C LYS A 70 6.52 -21.25 45.17
N ARG A 71 5.57 -20.51 44.57
CA ARG A 71 4.17 -20.05 44.89
C ARG A 71 3.60 -19.24 43.66
N PRO A 72 2.39 -18.65 43.67
CA PRO A 72 1.01 -19.16 43.79
C PRO A 72 0.17 -19.05 42.47
N GLU A 73 -1.06 -19.55 42.50
CA GLU A 73 -2.12 -19.31 41.50
C GLU A 73 -2.61 -17.84 41.46
N GLU A 74 -3.18 -17.43 40.31
CA GLU A 74 -4.46 -16.70 40.35
C GLU A 74 -5.45 -17.23 39.29
N ARG A 75 -6.73 -17.13 39.61
CA ARG A 75 -7.86 -17.86 39.02
C ARG A 75 -8.88 -16.87 38.50
N SER A 76 -9.35 -17.02 37.26
CA SER A 76 -10.71 -16.59 36.91
C SER A 76 -11.35 -17.36 35.77
N LYS A 77 -12.68 -17.45 35.84
CA LYS A 77 -13.50 -18.44 35.13
C LYS A 77 -14.14 -17.88 33.87
N LYS A 78 -14.30 -18.74 32.85
CA LYS A 78 -15.32 -18.58 31.80
C LYS A 78 -16.72 -18.69 32.41
N GLN A 79 -17.75 -18.08 31.80
CA GLN A 79 -19.02 -18.76 31.46
C GLN A 79 -19.83 -17.96 30.39
N PRO A 80 -20.82 -18.58 29.70
CA PRO A 80 -21.27 -18.14 28.36
C PRO A 80 -22.81 -17.93 28.20
N CYS A 81 -23.24 -17.47 27.02
CA CYS A 81 -24.55 -17.74 26.36
C CYS A 81 -24.32 -17.64 24.82
N LYS A 82 -24.73 -18.53 23.88
CA LYS A 82 -25.91 -19.38 23.57
C LYS A 82 -27.05 -18.72 22.76
N SER A 83 -27.61 -19.52 21.82
CA SER A 83 -28.80 -19.34 20.94
C SER A 83 -28.59 -18.59 19.60
N VAL A 84 -29.27 -18.87 18.48
CA VAL A 84 -30.11 -20.02 17.99
C VAL A 84 -30.08 -20.00 16.42
N ALA A 85 -30.60 -21.03 15.72
CA ALA A 85 -30.30 -21.36 14.31
C ALA A 85 -31.29 -20.89 13.20
N GLU A 86 -30.78 -20.85 11.96
CA GLU A 86 -31.39 -21.18 10.64
C GLU A 86 -32.64 -20.42 10.10
N PRO A 87 -33.03 -20.54 8.79
CA PRO A 87 -32.48 -21.38 7.70
C PRO A 87 -32.13 -20.67 6.36
N ALA A 88 -31.76 -21.48 5.36
CA ALA A 88 -31.22 -21.13 4.03
C ALA A 88 -32.19 -20.49 2.99
N GLY A 89 -31.60 -20.04 1.86
CA GLY A 89 -32.33 -19.62 0.64
C GLY A 89 -31.47 -19.59 -0.63
N MET A 90 -31.56 -20.62 -1.48
CA MET A 90 -30.94 -20.65 -2.83
C MET A 90 -31.59 -19.62 -3.78
N GLY A 91 -30.79 -18.89 -4.56
CA GLY A 91 -31.28 -17.91 -5.56
C GLY A 91 -30.42 -17.84 -6.83
N LYS A 92 -30.80 -18.60 -7.85
CA LYS A 92 -30.05 -18.88 -9.09
C LYS A 92 -29.66 -17.65 -9.93
N VAL A 93 -28.43 -17.72 -10.46
CA VAL A 93 -27.92 -17.22 -11.75
C VAL A 93 -28.95 -16.67 -12.75
N ALA A 94 -28.65 -15.49 -13.31
CA ALA A 94 -29.03 -15.12 -14.67
C ALA A 94 -27.85 -14.41 -15.38
N ARG A 95 -27.37 -14.96 -16.50
CA ARG A 95 -26.39 -14.33 -17.40
C ARG A 95 -27.13 -13.50 -18.46
N GLY A 96 -26.66 -12.28 -18.72
CA GLY A 96 -26.94 -11.52 -19.96
C GLY A 96 -25.63 -10.90 -20.45
N ALA A 97 -25.04 -11.45 -21.51
CA ALA A 97 -25.05 -10.86 -22.85
C ALA A 97 -24.17 -9.58 -22.93
N ARG A 98 -22.87 -9.72 -23.22
CA ARG A 98 -22.29 -9.73 -24.58
C ARG A 98 -22.65 -8.48 -25.43
N GLY A 99 -21.75 -7.50 -25.41
CA GLY A 99 -21.52 -6.56 -26.50
C GLY A 99 -20.09 -6.76 -27.04
N GLY A 100 -19.94 -6.81 -28.36
CA GLY A 100 -18.67 -7.10 -29.06
C GLY A 100 -17.72 -5.89 -29.18
N PRO A 101 -16.60 -6.06 -29.91
CA PRO A 101 -15.38 -5.31 -29.66
C PRO A 101 -15.19 -4.08 -30.57
N TRP A 102 -14.32 -3.15 -30.14
CA TRP A 102 -13.60 -2.29 -31.08
C TRP A 102 -12.15 -2.78 -31.19
N ALA A 103 -11.70 -3.01 -32.41
CA ALA A 103 -10.36 -3.57 -32.69
C ALA A 103 -9.28 -2.49 -32.62
N ALA A 104 -8.09 -2.88 -32.15
CA ALA A 104 -6.90 -2.05 -32.28
C ALA A 104 -6.52 -1.87 -33.75
N HIS A 105 -6.14 -0.65 -34.13
CA HIS A 105 -5.39 -0.38 -35.34
C HIS A 105 -4.07 0.30 -34.99
N SER A 106 -2.97 -0.39 -35.29
CA SER A 106 -1.64 0.17 -35.38
C SER A 106 -1.50 0.98 -36.68
N GLY A 107 -0.67 2.02 -36.65
CA GLY A 107 -0.33 2.83 -37.83
C GLY A 107 0.75 3.84 -37.49
N GLU A 108 1.91 3.75 -38.15
CA GLU A 108 3.02 4.68 -38.00
C GLU A 108 2.80 5.98 -38.80
N GLY A 109 3.36 7.07 -38.29
CA GLY A 109 3.86 8.20 -39.08
C GLY A 109 2.85 9.23 -39.60
N THR A 110 2.99 10.48 -39.15
CA THR A 110 3.35 11.64 -39.99
C THR A 110 3.49 12.89 -39.12
N LEU A 111 4.51 13.70 -39.39
CA LEU A 111 4.78 14.98 -38.75
C LEU A 111 3.93 16.10 -39.40
N CYS A 112 3.01 16.72 -38.66
CA CYS A 112 2.28 17.92 -39.11
C CYS A 112 2.27 18.99 -38.01
N SER A 113 2.72 20.20 -38.36
CA SER A 113 2.63 21.37 -37.49
C SER A 113 1.18 21.79 -37.28
N ALA A 114 0.83 22.19 -36.05
CA ALA A 114 -0.46 22.79 -35.72
C ALA A 114 -0.28 24.17 -35.08
N ASP A 115 -0.99 25.11 -35.68
CA ASP A 115 -1.10 26.55 -35.44
C ASP A 115 -1.27 26.98 -33.96
N HIS A 116 -0.73 28.15 -33.60
CA HIS A 116 -0.84 28.70 -32.24
C HIS A 116 -2.19 29.39 -32.02
N GLY A 117 -3.17 28.62 -31.52
CA GLY A 117 -4.40 29.18 -30.95
C GLY A 117 -4.14 30.10 -29.74
N PRO A 118 -5.01 31.10 -29.48
CA PRO A 118 -4.84 32.02 -28.37
C PRO A 118 -4.92 31.30 -27.02
N PRO A 119 -4.27 31.83 -25.95
CA PRO A 119 -4.19 31.14 -24.66
C PRO A 119 -5.58 30.95 -24.05
N GLY A 120 -6.06 29.71 -24.11
CA GLY A 120 -7.27 29.29 -23.40
C GLY A 120 -7.12 29.56 -21.90
N LYS A 121 -8.17 30.09 -21.29
CA LYS A 121 -8.19 30.32 -19.83
C LYS A 121 -7.90 28.99 -19.14
N ARG A 122 -6.83 28.93 -18.33
CA ARG A 122 -6.56 27.76 -17.46
C ARG A 122 -7.85 27.43 -16.69
N PRO A 123 -8.29 26.15 -16.67
CA PRO A 123 -9.40 25.76 -15.83
C PRO A 123 -9.10 26.10 -14.37
N GLU A 124 -9.99 26.82 -13.69
CA GLU A 124 -9.89 27.05 -12.26
C GLU A 124 -10.03 25.70 -11.53
N SER A 125 -8.91 25.22 -10.99
CA SER A 125 -8.86 23.99 -10.20
C SER A 125 -9.56 24.21 -8.86
N LYS A 126 -10.77 23.66 -8.74
CA LYS A 126 -11.48 23.65 -7.45
C LYS A 126 -10.84 22.62 -6.53
N PRO A 127 -10.54 22.97 -5.27
CA PRO A 127 -9.91 22.06 -4.32
C PRO A 127 -10.80 20.82 -4.11
N ARG A 128 -10.17 19.65 -4.08
CA ARG A 128 -10.87 18.36 -3.97
C ARG A 128 -11.21 18.11 -2.51
N VAL A 129 -12.51 18.20 -2.17
CA VAL A 129 -13.00 17.81 -0.84
C VAL A 129 -13.10 16.28 -0.78
N PRO A 130 -12.38 15.60 0.14
CA PRO A 130 -12.55 14.16 0.35
C PRO A 130 -13.97 13.81 0.77
N VAL A 131 -14.46 12.65 0.34
CA VAL A 131 -15.80 12.15 0.71
C VAL A 131 -15.72 10.96 1.64
N ARG A 132 -16.68 10.85 2.57
CA ARG A 132 -16.82 9.66 3.41
C ARG A 132 -17.22 8.45 2.59
N TYR A 133 -16.60 7.29 2.86
CA TYR A 133 -16.88 6.02 2.18
C TYR A 133 -18.39 5.69 2.06
N CYS A 134 -19.19 5.98 3.10
CA CYS A 134 -20.63 5.72 3.10
C CYS A 134 -21.43 6.48 2.01
N THR A 135 -20.83 7.47 1.34
CA THR A 135 -21.44 8.22 0.23
C THR A 135 -21.12 7.64 -1.15
N LEU A 136 -20.23 6.65 -1.24
CA LEU A 136 -19.82 6.06 -2.51
C LEU A 136 -20.87 5.08 -3.07
N GLY A 137 -21.47 4.27 -2.20
CA GLY A 137 -22.36 3.19 -2.60
C GLY A 137 -21.67 2.13 -3.46
N THR A 138 -22.41 1.57 -4.39
CA THR A 138 -21.94 0.56 -5.34
C THR A 138 -21.13 1.21 -6.48
N ARG A 139 -20.21 0.45 -7.10
CA ARG A 139 -19.34 0.93 -8.18
C ARG A 139 -20.15 1.43 -9.37
N ASP A 140 -19.75 2.61 -9.86
CA ASP A 140 -20.38 3.34 -10.94
C ASP A 140 -19.30 3.88 -11.89
N SER A 141 -19.37 3.52 -13.16
CA SER A 141 -18.43 3.96 -14.20
C SER A 141 -18.55 5.45 -14.54
N ALA A 142 -19.66 6.11 -14.17
CA ALA A 142 -19.81 7.56 -14.31
C ALA A 142 -19.15 8.35 -13.17
N ARG A 143 -18.74 7.70 -12.07
CA ARG A 143 -18.05 8.36 -10.96
C ARG A 143 -16.62 8.70 -11.37
N ASN A 144 -16.21 9.95 -11.10
CA ASN A 144 -14.84 10.40 -11.36
C ASN A 144 -13.81 9.50 -10.64
N PRO A 145 -12.86 8.85 -11.36
CA PRO A 145 -11.86 7.97 -10.76
C PRO A 145 -10.89 8.70 -9.81
N GLN A 146 -10.80 10.03 -9.89
CA GLN A 146 -9.96 10.88 -9.03
C GLN A 146 -10.72 11.42 -7.81
N THR A 147 -11.84 10.79 -7.41
CA THR A 147 -12.59 11.14 -6.19
C THR A 147 -11.76 10.76 -4.96
N LEU A 148 -11.35 11.74 -4.15
CA LEU A 148 -10.67 11.50 -2.87
C LEU A 148 -11.66 10.94 -1.84
N VAL A 149 -11.23 9.92 -1.08
CA VAL A 149 -12.05 9.23 -0.07
C VAL A 149 -11.35 9.30 1.28
N GLU A 150 -12.08 9.64 2.33
CA GLU A 150 -11.56 9.66 3.70
C GLU A 150 -11.17 8.25 4.19
N VAL A 151 -9.97 8.12 4.75
CA VAL A 151 -9.53 6.89 5.44
C VAL A 151 -10.35 6.66 6.71
N THR A 152 -10.71 5.40 6.94
CA THR A 152 -11.50 4.95 8.10
C THR A 152 -10.63 4.13 9.04
N SER A 153 -10.73 4.30 10.36
CA SER A 153 -9.99 3.43 11.30
C SER A 153 -10.68 2.07 11.46
N PHE A 154 -9.91 1.01 11.72
CA PHE A 154 -10.47 -0.33 11.94
C PHE A 154 -11.46 -0.37 13.11
N ALA A 155 -11.16 0.34 14.19
CA ALA A 155 -12.04 0.47 15.35
C ALA A 155 -13.40 1.11 15.02
N ALA A 156 -13.46 2.10 14.12
CA ALA A 156 -14.71 2.79 13.74
C ALA A 156 -15.74 1.86 13.06
N ILE A 157 -15.32 0.69 12.57
CA ILE A 157 -16.17 -0.34 11.97
C ILE A 157 -16.18 -1.64 12.76
N ASN A 158 -15.74 -1.62 14.04
CA ASN A 158 -15.63 -2.79 14.92
C ASN A 158 -14.79 -3.94 14.32
N LYS A 159 -13.69 -3.61 13.63
CA LYS A 159 -12.70 -4.56 13.14
C LYS A 159 -11.32 -4.31 13.77
N PHE A 160 -10.43 -5.26 13.59
CA PHE A 160 -9.01 -5.14 13.90
C PHE A 160 -8.21 -5.00 12.61
N GLN A 161 -7.04 -4.38 12.68
CA GLN A 161 -6.08 -4.41 11.58
C GLN A 161 -5.63 -5.87 11.35
N PRO A 162 -5.70 -6.40 10.12
CA PRO A 162 -5.54 -7.83 9.87
C PRO A 162 -4.08 -8.33 9.86
N PHE A 163 -3.11 -7.42 9.99
CA PHE A 163 -1.68 -7.71 10.05
C PHE A 163 -0.92 -6.51 10.63
N ASN A 164 0.26 -6.74 11.18
CA ASN A 164 1.14 -5.68 11.65
C ASN A 164 1.98 -5.12 10.50
N VAL A 165 2.29 -3.83 10.55
CA VAL A 165 3.21 -3.19 9.59
C VAL A 165 4.33 -2.49 10.36
N ALA A 166 5.56 -2.72 9.93
CA ALA A 166 6.73 -1.98 10.41
C ALA A 166 7.48 -1.34 9.24
N ILE A 167 7.95 -0.11 9.39
CA ILE A 167 8.64 0.65 8.33
C ILE A 167 9.97 1.18 8.84
N SER A 168 11.04 0.93 8.08
CA SER A 168 12.38 1.49 8.32
C SER A 168 12.42 3.02 8.13
N SER A 169 13.13 3.74 9.01
CA SER A 169 13.30 5.18 8.93
C SER A 169 14.00 5.62 7.63
N ASN A 170 14.94 4.82 7.12
CA ASN A 170 15.58 5.03 5.82
C ASN A 170 14.58 5.01 4.65
N VAL A 171 13.53 4.18 4.72
CA VAL A 171 12.43 4.16 3.73
C VAL A 171 11.64 5.47 3.80
N LEU A 172 11.26 5.89 5.01
CA LEU A 172 10.49 7.12 5.22
C LEU A 172 11.28 8.37 4.79
N LEU A 173 12.59 8.40 5.06
CA LEU A 173 13.49 9.46 4.61
C LEU A 173 13.51 9.58 3.09
N LEU A 174 13.61 8.46 2.37
CA LEU A 174 13.64 8.48 0.90
C LEU A 174 12.28 8.87 0.29
N LEU A 175 11.17 8.40 0.85
CA LEU A 175 9.81 8.79 0.44
C LEU A 175 9.57 10.29 0.63
N ASP A 176 9.95 10.81 1.80
CA ASP A 176 9.81 12.23 2.15
C ASP A 176 10.74 13.12 1.33
N PHE A 177 11.96 12.67 1.05
CA PHE A 177 12.86 13.37 0.15
C PHE A 177 12.28 13.46 -1.26
N HIS A 178 11.77 12.35 -1.81
CA HIS A 178 11.20 12.31 -3.15
C HIS A 178 9.99 13.24 -3.30
N SER A 179 9.06 13.22 -2.35
CA SER A 179 7.86 14.08 -2.41
C SER A 179 8.21 15.56 -2.41
N HIS A 180 9.27 15.98 -1.70
CA HIS A 180 9.74 17.36 -1.67
C HIS A 180 10.43 17.87 -2.95
N LEU A 181 10.78 16.99 -3.90
CA LEU A 181 11.50 17.44 -5.12
C LEU A 181 10.58 18.08 -6.16
N THR A 182 9.29 17.77 -6.15
CA THR A 182 8.34 18.28 -7.14
C THR A 182 7.07 18.80 -6.47
N ARG A 183 6.36 19.71 -7.16
CA ARG A 183 5.00 20.13 -6.81
C ARG A 183 3.93 19.12 -7.30
N SER A 184 4.31 18.16 -8.14
CA SER A 184 3.47 17.09 -8.69
C SER A 184 3.35 15.87 -7.76
N GLU A 185 2.38 15.00 -8.02
CA GLU A 185 2.36 13.65 -7.45
C GLU A 185 3.62 12.85 -7.80
N VAL A 186 4.11 12.09 -6.80
CA VAL A 186 5.20 11.12 -6.94
C VAL A 186 4.69 9.71 -6.68
N VAL A 187 5.30 8.73 -7.34
CA VAL A 187 4.99 7.30 -7.14
C VAL A 187 6.27 6.49 -6.98
N GLY A 188 6.15 5.29 -6.42
CA GLY A 188 7.25 4.37 -6.19
C GLY A 188 6.75 3.03 -5.67
N TYR A 189 7.67 2.07 -5.56
CA TYR A 189 7.38 0.75 -4.97
C TYR A 189 8.00 0.63 -3.58
N LEU A 190 7.36 -0.14 -2.71
CA LEU A 190 7.89 -0.49 -1.39
C LEU A 190 8.33 -1.96 -1.38
N GLY A 191 9.56 -2.20 -0.93
CA GLY A 191 10.16 -3.52 -0.80
C GLY A 191 10.31 -3.91 0.67
N GLY A 192 10.09 -5.17 0.99
CA GLY A 192 10.06 -5.64 2.37
C GLY A 192 10.09 -7.15 2.51
N ARG A 193 9.77 -7.63 3.72
CA ARG A 193 9.59 -9.04 4.05
C ARG A 193 8.24 -9.23 4.73
N TRP A 194 7.63 -10.37 4.47
CA TRP A 194 6.43 -10.83 5.17
C TRP A 194 6.79 -12.02 6.05
N ASP A 195 6.44 -11.95 7.33
CA ASP A 195 6.49 -13.10 8.25
C ASP A 195 5.08 -13.65 8.48
N THR A 196 4.85 -14.89 8.06
CA THR A 196 3.59 -15.61 8.22
C THR A 196 3.25 -15.94 9.67
N ASN A 197 4.26 -16.09 10.54
CA ASN A 197 4.07 -16.53 11.92
C ASN A 197 3.61 -15.38 12.81
N THR A 198 4.20 -14.20 12.62
CA THR A 198 3.86 -12.97 13.37
C THR A 198 2.86 -12.06 12.65
N GLN A 199 2.48 -12.42 11.41
CA GLN A 199 1.66 -11.61 10.51
C GLN A 199 2.20 -10.18 10.37
N LEU A 200 3.52 -10.06 10.20
CA LEU A 200 4.23 -8.78 10.14
C LEU A 200 4.75 -8.52 8.71
N LEU A 201 4.34 -7.39 8.14
CA LEU A 201 4.94 -6.80 6.95
C LEU A 201 6.00 -5.79 7.37
N THR A 202 7.27 -6.13 7.17
CA THR A 202 8.39 -5.21 7.43
C THR A 202 8.88 -4.59 6.13
N VAL A 203 8.61 -3.29 5.94
CA VAL A 203 9.07 -2.48 4.80
C VAL A 203 10.50 -1.99 5.06
N LEU A 204 11.41 -2.34 4.16
CA LEU A 204 12.86 -2.16 4.32
C LEU A 204 13.51 -1.35 3.18
N ARG A 205 12.82 -1.16 2.05
CA ARG A 205 13.29 -0.35 0.92
C ARG A 205 12.14 0.43 0.28
N ALA A 206 12.45 1.60 -0.25
CA ALA A 206 11.64 2.30 -1.24
C ALA A 206 12.37 2.32 -2.58
N PHE A 207 11.61 2.28 -3.68
CA PHE A 207 12.08 2.41 -5.05
C PHE A 207 11.29 3.54 -5.72
N PRO A 208 11.75 4.79 -5.57
CA PRO A 208 11.19 5.95 -6.26
C PRO A 208 11.07 5.74 -7.77
N CYS A 209 9.86 5.91 -8.32
CA CYS A 209 9.69 5.92 -9.77
C CYS A 209 10.07 7.30 -10.32
N ARG A 210 11.09 7.33 -11.16
CA ARG A 210 11.53 8.52 -11.90
C ARG A 210 10.60 8.77 -13.11
N THR A 211 9.38 9.18 -12.78
CA THR A 211 8.34 9.60 -13.73
C THR A 211 7.72 10.92 -13.27
N ARG A 212 7.11 11.67 -14.19
CA ARG A 212 6.41 12.92 -13.90
C ARG A 212 4.93 12.70 -14.18
N LEU A 213 4.11 12.63 -13.13
CA LEU A 213 2.66 12.42 -13.25
C LEU A 213 1.89 13.73 -13.52
N GLY A 214 2.56 14.88 -13.39
CA GLY A 214 2.05 16.18 -13.82
C GLY A 214 2.18 16.39 -15.32
N ASP A 215 1.26 15.80 -16.10
CA ASP A 215 1.01 16.28 -17.47
C ASP A 215 0.42 17.69 -17.42
N ALA A 216 0.80 18.60 -18.32
CA ALA A 216 0.50 20.03 -18.20
C ALA A 216 -1.01 20.35 -18.20
N ASP A 217 -1.80 19.56 -18.93
CA ASP A 217 -3.26 19.68 -18.99
C ASP A 217 -3.96 18.99 -17.79
N ALA A 218 -3.30 18.02 -17.15
CA ALA A 218 -3.76 17.36 -15.93
C ALA A 218 -3.24 18.02 -14.64
N ALA A 219 -2.21 18.88 -14.72
CA ALA A 219 -1.51 19.45 -13.57
C ALA A 219 -2.47 20.18 -12.62
N GLY A 220 -3.36 21.03 -13.13
CA GLY A 220 -4.37 21.69 -12.29
C GLY A 220 -5.35 20.72 -11.59
N ALA A 221 -5.49 19.49 -12.08
CA ALA A 221 -6.25 18.44 -11.41
C ALA A 221 -5.39 17.61 -10.42
N VAL A 222 -4.07 17.57 -10.62
CA VAL A 222 -3.09 16.76 -9.85
C VAL A 222 -2.33 17.60 -8.81
N GLU A 223 -2.42 18.93 -8.82
CA GLU A 223 -1.70 19.84 -7.89
C GLU A 223 -2.27 19.91 -6.45
N GLU A 224 -3.35 19.18 -6.13
CA GLU A 224 -4.06 19.22 -4.82
C GLU A 224 -3.93 17.98 -3.87
N PRO A 225 -2.86 17.15 -3.90
CA PRO A 225 -2.50 16.25 -2.80
C PRO A 225 -1.35 16.80 -1.95
N TYR A 226 -0.67 17.86 -2.42
CA TYR A 226 0.18 18.68 -1.58
C TYR A 226 -0.73 19.37 -0.55
N TYR A 227 -0.76 18.82 0.66
CA TYR A 227 -1.67 19.26 1.71
C TYR A 227 -1.31 20.69 2.13
N HIS A 228 -1.90 21.70 1.47
CA HIS A 228 -1.70 23.12 1.75
C HIS A 228 -2.04 23.48 3.22
N GLY A 229 -2.81 22.63 3.89
CA GLY A 229 -3.09 22.68 5.33
C GLY A 229 -2.05 21.97 6.23
N ASN A 230 -0.82 21.71 5.78
CA ASN A 230 0.28 21.34 6.68
C ASN A 230 1.11 22.59 7.06
N PRO A 231 0.83 23.23 8.22
CA PRO A 231 1.62 24.37 8.69
C PRO A 231 2.97 23.96 9.29
N GLY A 232 3.23 22.66 9.45
CA GLY A 232 4.46 22.13 10.01
C GLY A 232 5.53 21.88 8.95
N VAL A 233 6.80 21.92 9.37
CA VAL A 233 7.93 21.44 8.54
C VAL A 233 7.86 19.93 8.31
N GLU A 234 7.40 19.16 9.30
CA GLU A 234 7.29 17.70 9.22
C GLU A 234 6.18 17.25 8.28
N SER A 235 6.51 16.36 7.34
CA SER A 235 5.52 15.76 6.44
C SER A 235 4.91 14.51 7.05
N ARG A 236 3.58 14.45 7.07
CA ARG A 236 2.81 13.29 7.53
C ARG A 236 2.79 12.21 6.46
N ILE A 237 3.39 11.05 6.75
CA ILE A 237 3.29 9.85 5.91
C ILE A 237 2.32 8.88 6.61
N THR A 238 1.16 8.63 6.00
CA THR A 238 0.14 7.71 6.49
C THR A 238 -0.17 6.67 5.42
N PRO A 239 0.24 5.40 5.58
CA PRO A 239 -0.18 4.33 4.71
C PRO A 239 -1.65 3.97 4.98
N PHE A 240 -2.32 3.44 3.95
CA PHE A 240 -3.67 2.91 4.09
C PHE A 240 -3.78 1.54 3.40
N TRP A 241 -4.74 0.74 3.84
CA TRP A 241 -5.06 -0.56 3.26
C TRP A 241 -6.48 -0.51 2.69
N VAL A 242 -6.63 -0.81 1.39
CA VAL A 242 -7.96 -0.96 0.79
C VAL A 242 -8.54 -2.31 1.20
N MET A 243 -9.34 -2.33 2.26
CA MET A 243 -10.05 -3.52 2.68
C MET A 243 -11.07 -3.89 1.59
N PRO A 244 -11.10 -5.15 1.11
CA PRO A 244 -12.01 -5.56 0.04
C PRO A 244 -13.48 -5.38 0.45
N PRO A 245 -14.39 -5.19 -0.53
CA PRO A 245 -15.83 -5.15 -0.28
C PRO A 245 -16.32 -6.41 0.47
N PRO A 246 -17.36 -6.31 1.32
CA PRO A 246 -17.97 -7.47 1.93
C PRO A 246 -18.51 -8.46 0.88
N GLU A 247 -18.46 -9.77 1.16
CA GLU A 247 -18.91 -10.81 0.23
C GLU A 247 -20.37 -10.65 -0.20
N GLN A 248 -21.22 -10.05 0.64
CA GLN A 248 -22.63 -9.77 0.34
C GLN A 248 -22.82 -8.59 -0.62
N ARG A 249 -21.82 -7.73 -0.79
CA ARG A 249 -21.84 -6.55 -1.67
C ARG A 249 -20.53 -6.47 -2.47
N PRO A 250 -20.25 -7.46 -3.34
CA PRO A 250 -18.98 -7.57 -4.05
C PRO A 250 -18.77 -6.43 -5.06
N ASN A 251 -19.84 -5.74 -5.47
CA ASN A 251 -19.81 -4.63 -6.42
C ASN A 251 -19.60 -3.26 -5.75
N ASP A 252 -19.47 -3.17 -4.42
CA ASP A 252 -19.11 -1.91 -3.75
C ASP A 252 -17.61 -1.59 -3.94
N TYR A 253 -17.21 -0.36 -3.62
CA TYR A 253 -15.79 0.00 -3.55
C TYR A 253 -15.13 -0.65 -2.32
N GLY A 254 -13.81 -0.86 -2.37
CA GLY A 254 -13.06 -1.21 -1.16
C GLY A 254 -13.03 -0.04 -0.17
N ILE A 255 -12.94 -0.33 1.13
CA ILE A 255 -12.86 0.71 2.17
C ILE A 255 -11.39 1.06 2.39
N PRO A 256 -10.96 2.32 2.21
CA PRO A 256 -9.62 2.74 2.57
C PRO A 256 -9.50 2.80 4.10
N MET A 257 -8.71 1.89 4.66
CA MET A 257 -8.50 1.77 6.10
C MET A 257 -7.17 2.42 6.48
N ASP A 258 -7.17 3.27 7.51
CA ASP A 258 -5.94 3.80 8.10
C ASP A 258 -5.13 2.64 8.72
N VAL A 259 -3.81 2.65 8.53
CA VAL A 259 -2.91 1.56 8.94
C VAL A 259 -1.94 2.06 10.02
N GLU A 260 -2.07 1.48 11.21
CA GLU A 260 -1.12 1.67 12.30
C GLU A 260 0.20 0.98 11.96
N VAL A 261 1.30 1.73 12.12
CA VAL A 261 2.66 1.30 11.79
C VAL A 261 3.61 1.42 12.98
N ALA A 262 4.48 0.43 13.13
CA ALA A 262 5.66 0.52 13.97
C ALA A 262 6.83 1.13 13.18
N TYR A 263 7.58 2.04 13.79
CA TYR A 263 8.77 2.63 13.16
C TYR A 263 10.03 1.89 13.60
N ILE A 264 10.79 1.39 12.63
CA ILE A 264 12.12 0.81 12.84
C ILE A 264 13.14 1.92 12.61
N GLN A 265 13.74 2.41 13.70
CA GLN A 265 14.82 3.39 13.60
C GLN A 265 16.10 2.70 13.11
N ASP A 266 16.55 3.07 11.92
CA ASP A 266 17.86 2.65 11.40
C ASP A 266 18.99 3.39 12.13
N GLY A 267 20.09 2.69 12.38
CA GLY A 267 21.29 3.25 13.00
C GLY A 267 22.14 4.09 12.05
N PHE A 268 22.02 3.88 10.73
CA PHE A 268 22.80 4.54 9.69
C PHE A 268 22.01 4.62 8.38
N LEU A 269 22.38 5.57 7.53
CA LEU A 269 21.83 5.73 6.18
C LEU A 269 22.57 4.80 5.22
N THR A 270 21.85 3.95 4.48
CA THR A 270 22.47 3.00 3.55
C THR A 270 22.96 3.69 2.26
N ASN A 271 24.02 3.15 1.65
CA ASN A 271 24.49 3.61 0.34
C ASN A 271 23.40 3.49 -0.74
N ASP A 272 22.56 2.44 -0.69
CA ASP A 272 21.39 2.28 -1.57
C ASP A 272 20.50 3.54 -1.56
N VAL A 273 20.17 4.07 -0.36
CA VAL A 273 19.30 5.25 -0.22
C VAL A 273 20.01 6.52 -0.70
N LEU A 274 21.29 6.72 -0.37
CA LEU A 274 22.08 7.85 -0.86
C LEU A 274 22.18 7.87 -2.39
N GLN A 275 22.33 6.70 -3.01
CA GLN A 275 22.35 6.55 -4.45
C GLN A 275 20.99 6.91 -5.07
N GLU A 276 19.87 6.44 -4.51
CA GLU A 276 18.53 6.82 -4.98
C GLU A 276 18.25 8.32 -4.81
N MET A 277 18.63 8.94 -3.68
CA MET A 277 18.52 10.39 -3.49
C MET A 277 19.31 11.15 -4.58
N THR A 278 20.52 10.69 -4.91
CA THR A 278 21.36 11.30 -5.96
C THR A 278 20.73 11.14 -7.36
N LEU A 279 20.20 9.96 -7.67
CA LEU A 279 19.50 9.69 -8.94
C LEU A 279 18.20 10.50 -9.08
N LEU A 280 17.52 10.79 -7.97
CA LEU A 280 16.35 11.66 -7.93
C LEU A 280 16.71 13.12 -8.18
N VAL A 281 17.78 13.64 -7.55
CA VAL A 281 18.27 15.00 -7.80
C VAL A 281 18.56 15.22 -9.28
N GLU A 282 19.30 14.31 -9.92
CA GLU A 282 19.65 14.45 -11.33
C GLU A 282 18.43 14.28 -12.26
N PHE A 283 17.41 13.49 -11.88
CA PHE A 283 16.18 13.32 -12.66
C PHE A 283 15.26 14.57 -12.66
N TYR A 284 15.15 15.26 -11.52
CA TYR A 284 14.33 16.46 -11.39
C TYR A 284 15.06 17.76 -11.74
N LYS A 285 16.38 17.73 -11.90
CA LYS A 285 17.19 18.88 -12.34
C LYS A 285 16.67 19.48 -13.64
N GLY A 286 16.32 20.77 -13.60
CA GLY A 286 15.71 21.48 -14.73
C GLY A 286 14.30 21.01 -15.12
N ALA A 287 13.61 20.23 -14.28
CA ALA A 287 12.21 19.91 -14.46
C ALA A 287 11.34 21.17 -14.20
N PRO A 288 10.27 21.42 -14.97
CA PRO A 288 9.44 22.60 -14.80
C PRO A 288 8.64 22.58 -13.49
N ASP A 289 8.40 21.39 -12.93
CA ASP A 289 7.68 21.12 -11.69
C ASP A 289 8.60 20.97 -10.46
N LEU A 290 9.92 21.12 -10.62
CA LEU A 290 10.89 21.11 -9.53
C LEU A 290 10.54 22.18 -8.48
N VAL A 291 10.59 21.79 -7.21
CA VAL A 291 10.49 22.74 -6.09
C VAL A 291 11.70 23.66 -6.10
N LYS A 292 11.44 24.97 -6.10
CA LYS A 292 12.48 25.99 -6.07
C LYS A 292 12.97 26.16 -4.63
N PHE A 293 14.03 25.44 -4.27
CA PHE A 293 14.50 25.32 -2.90
C PHE A 293 14.96 26.62 -2.25
N GLN A 294 15.25 27.66 -3.05
CA GLN A 294 15.64 28.99 -2.59
C GLN A 294 14.45 29.95 -2.38
N GLU A 295 13.24 29.61 -2.82
CA GLU A 295 12.03 30.41 -2.54
C GLU A 295 11.58 30.22 -1.08
N LEU A 296 10.92 31.25 -0.52
CA LEU A 296 10.32 31.20 0.81
C LEU A 296 9.09 30.27 0.81
N TRP A 297 9.03 29.39 1.81
CA TRP A 297 7.87 28.57 2.13
C TRP A 297 7.02 29.20 3.25
N SER A 298 7.68 29.77 4.27
CA SER A 298 7.05 30.52 5.37
C SER A 298 7.58 31.97 5.42
N GLN A 299 7.31 32.70 6.51
CA GLN A 299 7.80 34.08 6.69
C GLN A 299 9.34 34.17 6.74
N ASP A 300 10.01 33.14 7.24
CA ASP A 300 11.44 33.13 7.57
C ASP A 300 12.20 31.88 7.08
N GLN A 301 11.51 30.88 6.52
CA GLN A 301 12.09 29.61 6.08
C GLN A 301 11.90 29.38 4.58
N THR A 302 12.96 28.88 3.92
CA THR A 302 12.91 28.46 2.52
C THR A 302 12.30 27.06 2.36
N TYR A 303 11.96 26.67 1.13
CA TYR A 303 11.61 25.28 0.82
C TYR A 303 12.75 24.29 1.15
N LEU A 304 14.02 24.72 1.12
CA LEU A 304 15.13 23.88 1.59
C LEU A 304 15.11 23.69 3.10
N ASP A 305 14.81 24.74 3.87
CA ASP A 305 14.74 24.65 5.33
C ASP A 305 13.56 23.76 5.76
N LYS A 306 12.42 23.84 5.05
CA LYS A 306 11.31 22.90 5.19
C LYS A 306 11.75 21.45 4.93
N LEU A 307 12.45 21.19 3.83
CA LEU A 307 12.97 19.85 3.50
C LEU A 307 13.90 19.33 4.61
N LYS A 308 14.88 20.14 5.03
CA LYS A 308 15.81 19.79 6.12
C LYS A 308 15.06 19.48 7.42
N GLY A 309 14.06 20.29 7.77
CA GLY A 309 13.20 20.07 8.93
C GLY A 309 12.39 18.78 8.86
N SER A 310 11.78 18.48 7.70
CA SER A 310 11.00 17.25 7.49
C SER A 310 11.84 15.98 7.60
N LEU A 311 13.06 15.99 7.04
CA LEU A 311 13.97 14.84 7.10
C LEU A 311 14.64 14.65 8.47
N ALA A 312 14.75 15.70 9.29
CA ALA A 312 15.48 15.65 10.55
C ALA A 312 14.95 14.57 11.53
N SER A 313 13.63 14.37 11.61
CA SER A 313 13.02 13.35 12.48
C SER A 313 13.14 11.91 11.95
N ARG A 314 13.53 11.73 10.69
CA ARG A 314 13.72 10.42 10.01
C ARG A 314 15.18 10.06 9.79
N THR A 315 16.06 11.03 9.90
CA THR A 315 17.51 10.86 9.78
C THR A 315 18.04 10.10 11.00
N PRO A 316 19.02 9.18 10.85
CA PRO A 316 19.67 8.54 12.00
C PRO A 316 20.44 9.57 12.88
N LYS A 317 21.18 9.11 13.90
CA LYS A 317 21.85 10.01 14.87
C LYS A 317 23.38 10.10 14.76
N ASP A 318 24.01 9.28 13.92
CA ASP A 318 25.45 9.35 13.67
C ASP A 318 25.84 10.64 12.91
N GLN A 319 27.01 11.22 13.15
CA GLN A 319 27.42 12.45 12.47
C GLN A 319 27.99 12.19 11.06
N SER A 320 28.35 10.95 10.74
CA SER A 320 29.03 10.57 9.48
C SER A 320 28.25 10.94 8.20
N PHE A 321 26.94 10.73 8.16
CA PHE A 321 26.12 11.01 6.96
C PHE A 321 25.68 12.48 6.84
N ALA A 322 25.80 13.30 7.91
CA ALA A 322 25.32 14.68 7.90
C ALA A 322 26.03 15.50 6.80
N HIS A 323 27.33 15.24 6.60
CA HIS A 323 28.10 15.84 5.51
C HIS A 323 27.58 15.43 4.11
N VAL A 324 27.15 14.17 3.94
CA VAL A 324 26.64 13.68 2.65
C VAL A 324 25.27 14.28 2.34
N LEU A 325 24.40 14.42 3.34
CA LEU A 325 23.12 15.13 3.17
C LEU A 325 23.34 16.60 2.81
N GLU A 326 24.31 17.30 3.41
CA GLU A 326 24.67 18.67 3.00
C GLU A 326 25.22 18.76 1.57
N GLN A 327 25.91 17.73 1.06
CA GLN A 327 26.27 17.66 -0.36
C GLN A 327 25.02 17.55 -1.24
N ILE A 328 24.06 16.68 -0.90
CA ILE A 328 22.78 16.54 -1.62
C ILE A 328 21.99 17.85 -1.60
N TYR A 329 21.88 18.52 -0.44
CA TYR A 329 21.23 19.83 -0.32
C TYR A 329 21.92 20.91 -1.14
N SER A 330 23.25 20.85 -1.27
CA SER A 330 24.02 21.76 -2.12
C SER A 330 23.76 21.54 -3.61
N LEU A 331 23.59 20.28 -4.05
CA LEU A 331 23.19 19.96 -5.42
C LEU A 331 21.79 20.49 -5.74
N LEU A 332 20.84 20.37 -4.82
CA LEU A 332 19.48 20.90 -4.98
C LEU A 332 19.47 22.43 -5.20
N LYS A 333 20.28 23.19 -4.45
CA LYS A 333 20.40 24.65 -4.63
C LYS A 333 20.90 25.06 -6.02
N VAL A 334 21.75 24.24 -6.65
CA VAL A 334 22.32 24.52 -7.98
C VAL A 334 21.38 24.10 -9.10
N GLY A 335 20.48 23.14 -8.84
CA GLY A 335 19.53 22.60 -9.82
C GLY A 335 18.17 23.30 -9.89
N SER A 336 17.85 24.20 -8.94
CA SER A 336 16.51 24.78 -8.71
C SER A 336 16.40 26.28 -8.97
#